data_AF-A0A932RA14-F1
#
_entry.id   AF-A0A932RA14-F1
#
_cell.length_a   1.000
_cell.length_b   1.000
_cell.length_c   1.000
_cell.angle_alpha   90.00
_cell.angle_beta   90.00
_cell.angle_gamma   90.00
#
_symmetry.space_group_name_H-M   'P 1'
#
loop_
_entity.id
_entity.type
_entity.pdbx_description
1 polymer ?
#
loop_
_entity_poly.entity_id
_entity_poly.type
_entity_poly.pdbx_seq_one_letter_code
_entity_poly.pdbx_strand_id
1 'polypeptide(L)'
;MRKPSSIAPAKGKLGVLTPGMGAVSTTFMAGVELARRGAAQPIGSLTQMATIRLGKRTGARTPLIKEFVPLASLDDLVFGGWDVFPDNAYEAASKAGVLEPHHLARAKSFLSKIRPMKAAFDPYYVKKLHGVHVKKGRNKFALAEQIREDIQAFQKKSGVSRTVMVWCGSTEIYMKQHAVHASLAKFERAMKENHAAIAPSMLYAYAALQSGVPFANGAPNLTVDIPALQELAHEKNVPLCGKDFKTGQTLMKTILAPGFKARMLGLNGWFSTNILGNRDGEVLDDPESFKTKEESKLGVLEYILQPHLYPQLYGKIHHKVRINYYPPRGDNKEGWDNIDI
;
A
#
# COMPACT_ATOMS: atom_id res chain seq x y z
N MET A 1 -20.49 12.31 14.19
CA MET A 1 -19.36 11.41 14.51
C MET A 1 -19.41 11.07 15.99
N ARG A 2 -19.49 9.79 16.36
CA ARG A 2 -19.30 9.38 17.77
C ARG A 2 -17.85 9.73 18.14
N LYS A 3 -17.63 10.63 19.09
CA LYS A 3 -16.29 10.85 19.65
C LYS A 3 -15.86 9.53 20.29
N PRO A 4 -14.71 8.93 19.91
CA PRO A 4 -14.15 7.85 20.70
C PRO A 4 -13.93 8.38 22.11
N SER A 5 -14.50 7.70 23.11
CA SER A 5 -14.40 8.10 24.52
C SER A 5 -12.96 8.09 25.02
N SER A 6 -12.08 7.30 24.38
CA SER A 6 -10.62 7.34 24.58
C SER A 6 -9.90 6.85 23.32
N ILE A 7 -8.75 7.46 23.02
CA ILE A 7 -7.79 6.95 22.03
C ILE A 7 -6.74 6.18 22.83
N ALA A 8 -6.57 4.88 22.52
CA ALA A 8 -5.58 4.07 23.19
C ALA A 8 -4.17 4.67 23.00
N PRO A 9 -3.36 4.82 24.06
CA PRO A 9 -2.04 5.40 23.94
C PRO A 9 -1.13 4.49 23.11
N ALA A 10 -0.15 5.08 22.42
CA ALA A 10 0.78 4.32 21.58
C ALA A 10 1.87 3.57 22.36
N LYS A 11 1.48 2.83 23.41
CA LYS A 11 2.38 2.04 24.26
C LYS A 11 2.63 0.64 23.69
N GLY A 12 3.78 0.07 24.04
CA GLY A 12 4.19 -1.27 23.65
C GLY A 12 4.54 -1.40 22.16
N LYS A 13 5.07 -2.57 21.80
CA LYS A 13 5.54 -2.87 20.45
C LYS A 13 4.38 -2.91 19.45
N LEU A 14 4.61 -2.38 18.25
CA LEU A 14 3.68 -2.37 17.13
C LEU A 14 4.14 -3.34 16.05
N GLY A 15 3.37 -4.40 15.84
CA GLY A 15 3.53 -5.31 14.71
C GLY A 15 3.14 -4.66 13.39
N VAL A 16 4.02 -4.71 12.38
CA VAL A 16 3.73 -4.26 11.02
C VAL A 16 3.84 -5.46 10.09
N LEU A 17 2.69 -5.92 9.60
CA LEU A 17 2.57 -7.09 8.75
C LEU A 17 2.45 -6.66 7.28
N THR A 18 3.30 -7.21 6.42
CA THR A 18 3.37 -6.86 4.99
C THR A 18 3.16 -8.07 4.09
N PRO A 19 1.94 -8.31 3.57
CA PRO A 19 1.75 -9.22 2.44
C PRO A 19 2.50 -8.66 1.22
N GLY A 20 3.43 -9.42 0.66
CA GLY A 20 4.42 -8.97 -0.32
C GLY A 20 5.67 -8.40 0.37
N MET A 21 6.67 -9.24 0.60
CA MET A 21 7.98 -8.87 1.13
C MET A 21 8.98 -8.51 0.00
N GLY A 22 8.53 -7.68 -0.96
CA GLY A 22 9.32 -7.19 -2.09
C GLY A 22 10.10 -5.90 -1.82
N ALA A 23 10.33 -5.12 -2.88
CA ALA A 23 11.15 -3.89 -2.84
C ALA A 23 10.68 -2.87 -1.80
N VAL A 24 9.38 -2.53 -1.80
CA VAL A 24 8.80 -1.51 -0.90
C VAL A 24 8.92 -1.91 0.57
N SER A 25 8.44 -3.10 0.92
CA SER A 25 8.41 -3.58 2.30
C SER A 25 9.82 -3.77 2.88
N THR A 26 10.74 -4.34 2.11
CA THR A 26 12.10 -4.60 2.60
C THR A 26 12.94 -3.33 2.69
N THR A 27 12.74 -2.38 1.78
CA THR A 27 13.34 -1.04 1.87
C THR A 27 12.80 -0.29 3.09
N PHE A 28 11.49 -0.39 3.37
CA PHE A 28 10.92 0.18 4.59
C PHE A 28 11.54 -0.42 5.86
N MET A 29 11.63 -1.76 5.95
CA MET A 29 12.28 -2.43 7.08
C MET A 29 13.75 -2.02 7.25
N ALA A 30 14.49 -1.94 6.14
CA ALA A 30 15.90 -1.53 6.13
C ALA A 30 16.05 -0.07 6.56
N GLY A 31 15.24 0.84 6.02
CA GLY A 31 15.26 2.27 6.35
C GLY A 31 14.94 2.54 7.82
N VAL A 32 13.94 1.83 8.39
CA VAL A 32 13.65 1.91 9.83
C VAL A 32 14.85 1.44 10.65
N GLU A 33 15.44 0.29 10.31
CA GLU A 33 16.58 -0.24 11.06
C GLU A 33 17.81 0.68 10.98
N LEU A 34 18.09 1.26 9.82
CA LEU A 34 19.16 2.22 9.66
C LEU A 34 18.89 3.50 10.48
N ALA A 35 17.65 3.98 10.51
CA ALA A 35 17.28 5.13 11.33
C ALA A 35 17.45 4.85 12.84
N ARG A 36 17.03 3.68 13.33
CA ARG A 36 17.21 3.28 14.74
C ARG A 36 18.67 3.27 15.17
N ARG A 37 19.56 2.81 14.28
CA ARG A 37 21.01 2.74 14.54
C ARG A 37 21.72 4.09 14.41
N GLY A 38 20.99 5.18 14.13
CA GLY A 38 21.59 6.48 13.79
C GLY A 38 22.41 6.45 12.49
N ALA A 39 22.21 5.42 11.67
CA ALA A 39 22.95 5.17 10.44
C ALA A 39 22.42 5.95 9.24
N ALA A 40 21.16 6.40 9.32
CA ALA A 40 20.47 7.21 8.32
C ALA A 40 19.42 8.11 8.99
N GLN A 41 18.93 9.11 8.27
CA GLN A 41 17.78 9.91 8.67
C GLN A 41 16.52 9.43 7.91
N PRO A 42 15.31 9.51 8.50
CA PRO A 42 14.07 9.08 7.85
C PRO A 42 13.55 10.10 6.81
N ILE A 43 14.41 10.48 5.87
CA ILE A 43 14.13 11.48 4.83
C ILE A 43 12.93 11.06 3.99
N GLY A 44 11.99 11.99 3.79
CA GLY A 44 10.73 11.76 3.08
C GLY A 44 9.58 11.28 3.98
N SER A 45 9.81 11.01 5.26
CA SER A 45 8.75 10.60 6.18
C SER A 45 8.06 11.80 6.85
N LEU A 46 6.80 12.04 6.45
CA LEU A 46 5.97 13.12 7.01
C LEU A 46 5.84 13.00 8.53
N THR A 47 5.56 11.80 9.06
CA THR A 47 5.35 11.62 10.49
C THR A 47 6.63 11.82 11.31
N GLN A 48 7.80 11.58 10.72
CA GLN A 48 9.08 11.66 11.42
C GLN A 48 9.76 13.03 11.32
N MET A 49 9.51 13.77 10.24
CA MET A 49 10.25 15.00 9.92
C MET A 49 9.39 16.25 9.75
N ALA A 50 8.09 16.12 9.46
CA ALA A 50 7.26 17.30 9.27
C ALA A 50 6.82 17.89 10.61
N THR A 51 6.53 19.18 10.58
CA THR A 51 6.01 19.95 11.71
C THR A 51 4.52 20.25 11.55
N ILE A 52 3.83 20.49 12.66
CA ILE A 52 2.44 20.95 12.67
C ILE A 52 2.34 22.34 13.29
N ARG A 53 1.67 23.28 12.61
CA ARG A 53 1.45 24.63 13.17
C ARG A 53 0.30 24.61 14.18
N LEU A 54 0.57 25.06 15.40
CA LEU A 54 -0.42 25.19 16.47
C LEU A 54 -0.78 26.67 16.70
N GLY A 55 -2.06 27.01 16.59
CA GLY A 55 -2.54 28.38 16.82
C GLY A 55 -2.17 29.38 15.71
N LYS A 56 -2.03 30.66 16.08
CA LYS A 56 -1.78 31.77 15.15
C LYS A 56 -0.38 31.71 14.54
N ARG A 57 -0.23 32.19 13.30
CA ARG A 57 1.06 32.24 12.58
C ARG A 57 2.15 33.00 13.35
N THR A 58 1.77 34.06 14.08
CA THR A 58 2.69 34.89 14.86
C THR A 58 3.21 34.22 16.13
N GLY A 59 2.62 33.10 16.56
CA GLY A 59 3.02 32.41 17.79
C GLY A 59 4.22 31.47 17.65
N ALA A 60 4.72 31.24 16.43
CA ALA A 60 5.88 30.37 16.13
C ALA A 60 5.82 28.93 16.73
N ARG A 61 4.64 28.43 17.09
CA ARG A 61 4.45 27.07 17.64
C ARG A 61 4.36 26.05 16.53
N THR A 62 5.47 25.42 16.18
CA THR A 62 5.57 24.48 15.05
C THR A 62 6.37 23.23 15.45
N PRO A 63 5.91 22.44 16.45
CA PRO A 63 6.59 21.22 16.87
C PRO A 63 6.58 20.15 15.77
N LEU A 64 7.45 19.15 15.91
CA LEU A 64 7.40 17.96 15.04
C LEU A 64 6.10 17.19 15.27
N ILE A 65 5.55 16.58 14.21
CA ILE A 65 4.32 15.77 14.32
C ILE A 65 4.48 14.66 15.35
N LYS A 66 5.62 13.97 15.35
CA LYS A 66 5.93 12.90 16.32
C LYS A 66 6.06 13.37 17.78
N GLU A 67 6.27 14.66 18.03
CA GLU A 67 6.30 15.25 19.37
C GLU A 67 4.90 15.69 19.83
N PHE A 68 4.00 15.90 18.87
CA PHE A 68 2.64 16.36 19.15
C PHE A 68 1.62 15.21 19.26
N VAL A 69 1.71 14.22 18.38
CA VAL A 69 0.79 13.07 18.33
C VAL A 69 1.48 11.86 18.96
N PRO A 70 0.81 11.09 19.84
CA PRO A 70 1.39 9.88 20.42
C PRO A 70 1.48 8.77 19.35
N LEU A 71 2.57 8.77 18.59
CA LEU A 71 2.90 7.74 17.59
C LEU A 71 3.79 6.67 18.22
N ALA A 72 3.74 5.44 17.68
CA ALA A 72 4.74 4.43 18.02
C ALA A 72 6.12 4.92 17.57
N SER A 73 7.14 4.74 18.41
CA SER A 73 8.50 5.08 18.04
C SER A 73 8.99 4.11 16.95
N LEU A 74 10.05 4.50 16.23
CA LEU A 74 10.68 3.58 15.30
C LEU A 74 11.19 2.33 16.02
N ASP A 75 11.70 2.43 17.25
CA ASP A 75 12.19 1.30 18.06
C ASP A 75 11.09 0.30 18.45
N ASP A 76 9.84 0.74 18.53
CA ASP A 76 8.70 -0.12 18.88
C ASP A 76 8.21 -1.01 17.73
N LEU A 77 8.64 -0.76 16.48
CA LEU A 77 8.14 -1.51 15.32
C LEU A 77 8.70 -2.94 15.28
N VAL A 78 7.83 -3.92 15.02
CA VAL A 78 8.23 -5.31 14.80
C VAL A 78 7.66 -5.79 13.48
N PHE A 79 8.50 -6.33 12.60
CA PHE A 79 8.09 -6.66 11.24
C PHE A 79 7.79 -8.15 11.06
N GLY A 80 6.76 -8.41 10.27
CA GLY A 80 6.44 -9.71 9.70
C GLY A 80 5.79 -9.55 8.34
N GLY A 81 5.55 -10.66 7.64
CA GLY A 81 4.94 -10.59 6.33
C GLY A 81 4.80 -11.94 5.66
N TRP A 82 4.24 -11.90 4.46
CA TRP A 82 4.04 -13.05 3.60
C TRP A 82 4.67 -12.79 2.25
N ASP A 83 5.18 -13.83 1.62
CA ASP A 83 5.65 -13.73 0.25
C ASP A 83 5.51 -15.09 -0.46
N VAL A 84 5.45 -15.06 -1.78
CA VAL A 84 5.44 -16.25 -2.64
C VAL A 84 6.85 -16.81 -2.84
N PHE A 85 7.88 -16.06 -2.44
CA PHE A 85 9.27 -16.50 -2.36
C PHE A 85 9.71 -16.74 -0.91
N PRO A 86 10.58 -17.71 -0.63
CA PRO A 86 11.04 -18.02 0.73
C PRO A 86 12.19 -17.12 1.23
N ASP A 87 12.61 -16.15 0.40
CA ASP A 87 13.73 -15.24 0.69
C ASP A 87 13.48 -14.46 1.98
N ASN A 88 14.46 -14.40 2.88
CA ASN A 88 14.38 -13.48 4.02
C ASN A 88 14.46 -12.02 3.56
N ALA A 89 14.12 -11.08 4.44
CA ALA A 89 14.04 -9.66 4.06
C ALA A 89 15.38 -9.08 3.52
N TYR A 90 16.54 -9.61 3.94
CA TYR A 90 17.83 -9.18 3.41
C TYR A 90 18.06 -9.69 1.98
N GLU A 91 17.75 -10.96 1.73
CA GLU A 91 17.84 -11.56 0.39
C GLU A 91 16.90 -10.85 -0.58
N ALA A 92 15.66 -10.62 -0.19
CA ALA A 92 14.67 -9.89 -0.98
C ALA A 92 15.09 -8.42 -1.23
N ALA A 93 15.58 -7.71 -0.21
CA ALA A 93 16.13 -6.35 -0.38
C ALA A 93 17.32 -6.31 -1.35
N SER A 94 18.21 -7.30 -1.25
CA SER A 94 19.41 -7.40 -2.11
C SER A 94 19.01 -7.62 -3.57
N LYS A 95 18.01 -8.49 -3.82
CA LYS A 95 17.46 -8.73 -5.16
C LYS A 95 16.72 -7.51 -5.70
N ALA A 96 16.04 -6.75 -4.84
CA ALA A 96 15.33 -5.55 -5.24
C ALA A 96 16.27 -4.41 -5.68
N GLY A 97 17.48 -4.35 -5.13
CA GLY A 97 18.52 -3.41 -5.58
C GLY A 97 18.20 -1.94 -5.33
N VAL A 98 17.36 -1.63 -4.32
CA VAL A 98 16.95 -0.25 -3.99
C VAL A 98 18.04 0.49 -3.22
N LEU A 99 18.57 -0.15 -2.17
CA LEU A 99 19.69 0.38 -1.39
C LEU A 99 20.99 -0.16 -1.97
N GLU A 100 22.02 0.69 -2.00
CA GLU A 100 23.36 0.24 -2.37
C GLU A 100 23.86 -0.85 -1.41
N PRO A 101 24.67 -1.82 -1.88
CA PRO A 101 25.05 -2.98 -1.08
C PRO A 101 25.69 -2.64 0.27
N HIS A 102 26.52 -1.59 0.33
CA HIS A 102 27.19 -1.18 1.56
C HIS A 102 26.23 -0.53 2.58
N HIS A 103 25.20 0.18 2.10
CA HIS A 103 24.12 0.69 2.96
C HIS A 103 23.28 -0.47 3.53
N LEU A 104 22.87 -1.41 2.66
CA LEU A 104 22.05 -2.56 3.06
C LEU A 104 22.79 -3.50 4.02
N ALA A 105 24.11 -3.68 3.85
CA ALA A 105 24.94 -4.52 4.72
C ALA A 105 24.84 -4.12 6.21
N ARG A 106 24.67 -2.82 6.50
CA ARG A 106 24.52 -2.31 7.87
C ARG A 106 23.23 -2.80 8.55
N ALA A 107 22.20 -3.19 7.79
CA ALA A 107 20.94 -3.73 8.31
C ALA A 107 20.85 -5.27 8.22
N LYS A 108 21.88 -5.96 7.70
CA LYS A 108 21.88 -7.41 7.43
C LYS A 108 21.46 -8.26 8.63
N SER A 109 22.08 -8.02 9.79
CA SER A 109 21.82 -8.81 11.00
C SER A 109 20.37 -8.75 11.48
N PHE A 110 19.68 -7.65 11.20
CA PHE A 110 18.26 -7.47 11.51
C PHE A 110 17.37 -8.11 10.45
N LEU A 111 17.59 -7.75 9.18
CA LEU A 111 16.74 -8.16 8.06
C LEU A 111 16.77 -9.68 7.83
N SER A 112 17.91 -10.34 8.00
CA SER A 112 18.03 -11.80 7.83
C SER A 112 17.19 -12.60 8.83
N LYS A 113 16.75 -11.99 9.95
CA LYS A 113 15.86 -12.64 10.94
C LYS A 113 14.39 -12.62 10.53
N ILE A 114 14.02 -11.78 9.55
CA ILE A 114 12.64 -11.62 9.11
C ILE A 114 12.43 -12.52 7.90
N ARG A 115 11.74 -13.65 8.12
CA ARG A 115 11.40 -14.61 7.06
C ARG A 115 9.90 -14.53 6.73
N PRO A 116 9.53 -14.56 5.45
CA PRO A 116 8.12 -14.52 5.04
C PRO A 116 7.40 -15.81 5.44
N MET A 117 6.17 -15.65 5.89
CA MET A 117 5.18 -16.73 5.94
C MET A 117 4.71 -17.07 4.52
N LYS A 118 4.18 -18.28 4.30
CA LYS A 118 3.67 -18.68 2.98
C LYS A 118 2.50 -17.80 2.57
N ALA A 119 2.50 -17.26 1.35
CA ALA A 119 1.44 -16.36 0.90
C ALA A 119 0.19 -17.09 0.40
N ALA A 120 -1.00 -16.52 0.62
CA ALA A 120 -2.17 -16.86 -0.19
C ALA A 120 -1.99 -16.18 -1.56
N PHE A 121 -1.88 -16.99 -2.62
CA PHE A 121 -1.54 -16.51 -3.95
C PHE A 121 -2.25 -17.35 -5.00
N ASP A 122 -2.68 -16.67 -6.07
CA ASP A 122 -3.30 -17.31 -7.22
C ASP A 122 -2.81 -16.57 -8.49
N PRO A 123 -2.08 -17.28 -9.39
CA PRO A 123 -1.51 -16.67 -10.59
C PRO A 123 -2.56 -16.15 -11.57
N TYR A 124 -3.84 -16.52 -11.41
CA TYR A 124 -4.93 -15.89 -12.17
C TYR A 124 -4.96 -14.37 -11.98
N TYR A 125 -4.70 -13.89 -10.76
CA TYR A 125 -4.77 -12.46 -10.43
C TYR A 125 -3.44 -11.73 -10.64
N VAL A 126 -2.32 -12.44 -10.74
CA VAL A 126 -0.99 -11.87 -11.00
C VAL A 126 -0.21 -12.81 -11.92
N LYS A 127 -0.44 -12.68 -13.22
CA LYS A 127 -0.03 -13.68 -14.23
C LYS A 127 1.48 -13.81 -14.42
N LYS A 128 2.20 -12.71 -14.26
CA LYS A 128 3.66 -12.62 -14.46
C LYS A 128 4.47 -13.06 -13.23
N LEU A 129 3.81 -13.56 -12.18
CA LEU A 129 4.47 -13.95 -10.95
C LEU A 129 4.31 -15.45 -10.69
N HIS A 130 5.42 -16.14 -10.48
CA HIS A 130 5.47 -17.54 -10.10
C HIS A 130 6.26 -17.70 -8.80
N GLY A 131 5.63 -18.25 -7.77
CA GLY A 131 6.29 -18.51 -6.49
C GLY A 131 5.85 -19.85 -5.90
N VAL A 132 6.76 -20.46 -5.16
CA VAL A 132 6.60 -21.80 -4.57
C VAL A 132 6.25 -21.76 -3.09
N HIS A 133 6.40 -20.60 -2.43
CA HIS A 133 6.15 -20.40 -1.01
C HIS A 133 4.68 -20.01 -0.76
N VAL A 134 3.76 -20.85 -1.22
CA VAL A 134 2.32 -20.55 -1.25
C VAL A 134 1.52 -21.44 -0.29
N LYS A 135 0.46 -20.89 0.30
CA LYS A 135 -0.50 -21.62 1.13
C LYS A 135 -1.32 -22.59 0.27
N LYS A 136 -1.75 -23.69 0.89
CA LYS A 136 -2.67 -24.66 0.29
C LYS A 136 -3.88 -24.82 1.20
N GLY A 137 -5.08 -24.84 0.63
CA GLY A 137 -6.32 -24.97 1.37
C GLY A 137 -7.45 -25.43 0.45
N ARG A 138 -8.46 -26.08 1.03
CA ARG A 138 -9.62 -26.59 0.27
C ARG A 138 -10.42 -25.48 -0.43
N ASN A 139 -10.43 -24.29 0.15
CA ASN A 139 -11.08 -23.13 -0.42
C ASN A 139 -10.46 -21.81 0.08
N LYS A 140 -10.85 -20.70 -0.55
CA LYS A 140 -10.39 -19.36 -0.21
C LYS A 140 -10.71 -18.98 1.24
N PHE A 141 -11.81 -19.47 1.80
CA PHE A 141 -12.13 -19.28 3.23
C PHE A 141 -11.08 -19.94 4.13
N ALA A 142 -10.69 -21.18 3.83
CA ALA A 142 -9.63 -21.88 4.58
C ALA A 142 -8.26 -21.18 4.46
N LEU A 143 -7.96 -20.57 3.31
CA LEU A 143 -6.75 -19.75 3.15
C LEU A 143 -6.80 -18.48 4.02
N ALA A 144 -7.96 -17.82 4.11
CA ALA A 144 -8.15 -16.67 4.98
C ALA A 144 -7.98 -17.04 6.46
N GLU A 145 -8.52 -18.19 6.90
CA GLU A 145 -8.30 -18.68 8.27
C GLU A 145 -6.82 -18.97 8.55
N GLN A 146 -6.08 -19.56 7.61
CA GLN A 146 -4.62 -19.74 7.76
C GLN A 146 -3.86 -18.41 7.85
N ILE A 147 -4.35 -17.31 7.26
CA ILE A 147 -3.76 -15.98 7.43
C ILE A 147 -4.07 -15.45 8.84
N ARG A 148 -5.26 -15.71 9.39
CA ARG A 148 -5.60 -15.35 10.77
C ARG A 148 -4.74 -16.09 11.79
N GLU A 149 -4.51 -17.38 11.57
CA GLU A 149 -3.60 -18.20 12.39
C GLU A 149 -2.17 -17.62 12.37
N ASP A 150 -1.68 -17.23 11.20
CA ASP A 150 -0.38 -16.57 11.06
C ASP A 150 -0.30 -15.24 11.83
N ILE A 151 -1.35 -14.41 11.78
CA ILE A 151 -1.44 -13.16 12.55
C ILE A 151 -1.35 -13.45 14.05
N GLN A 152 -2.13 -14.42 14.54
CA GLN A 152 -2.14 -14.80 15.96
C GLN A 152 -0.79 -15.38 16.41
N ALA A 153 -0.20 -16.25 15.59
CA ALA A 153 1.11 -16.83 15.86
C ALA A 153 2.21 -15.75 15.90
N PHE A 154 2.17 -14.78 14.97
CA PHE A 154 3.08 -13.64 14.97
C PHE A 154 2.91 -12.79 16.24
N GLN A 155 1.66 -12.47 16.63
CA GLN A 155 1.38 -11.69 17.83
C GLN A 155 1.89 -12.37 19.09
N LYS A 156 1.62 -13.68 19.25
CA LYS A 156 2.10 -14.50 20.38
C LYS A 156 3.62 -14.56 20.43
N LYS A 157 4.27 -14.80 19.29
CA LYS A 157 5.74 -14.95 19.22
C LYS A 157 6.48 -13.64 19.46
N SER A 158 5.96 -12.53 18.97
CA SER A 158 6.63 -11.23 19.04
C SER A 158 6.30 -10.43 20.31
N GLY A 159 5.20 -10.78 21.00
CA GLY A 159 4.71 -10.04 22.17
C GLY A 159 4.26 -8.62 21.85
N VAL A 160 3.90 -8.34 20.58
CA VAL A 160 3.39 -7.03 20.17
C VAL A 160 2.05 -6.76 20.83
N SER A 161 1.86 -5.52 21.31
CA SER A 161 0.61 -5.11 21.93
C SER A 161 -0.44 -4.71 20.90
N ARG A 162 0.02 -4.30 19.71
CA ARG A 162 -0.81 -3.80 18.61
C ARG A 162 -0.26 -4.31 17.28
N THR A 163 -1.09 -4.35 16.25
CA THR A 163 -0.68 -4.80 14.91
C THR A 163 -1.37 -3.94 13.86
N VAL A 164 -0.70 -3.72 12.72
CA VAL A 164 -1.27 -3.15 11.50
C VAL A 164 -0.83 -4.01 10.31
N MET A 165 -1.68 -4.12 9.30
CA MET A 165 -1.37 -4.79 8.04
C MET A 165 -1.33 -3.78 6.90
N VAL A 166 -0.28 -3.80 6.09
CA VAL A 166 -0.13 -2.96 4.90
C VAL A 166 0.15 -3.86 3.71
N TRP A 167 -0.78 -3.90 2.75
CA TRP A 167 -0.59 -4.65 1.52
C TRP A 167 0.52 -4.03 0.67
N CYS A 168 1.58 -4.80 0.44
CA CYS A 168 2.71 -4.48 -0.42
C CYS A 168 2.90 -5.53 -1.52
N GLY A 169 1.89 -6.38 -1.75
CA GLY A 169 1.89 -7.41 -2.77
C GLY A 169 1.70 -6.81 -4.16
N SER A 170 2.00 -7.60 -5.19
CA SER A 170 1.84 -7.22 -6.58
C SER A 170 0.42 -6.74 -6.90
N THR A 171 0.32 -5.81 -7.86
CA THR A 171 -0.96 -5.32 -8.37
C THR A 171 -1.73 -6.46 -9.03
N GLU A 172 -2.93 -6.72 -8.54
CA GLU A 172 -3.84 -7.73 -9.10
C GLU A 172 -4.51 -7.18 -10.36
N ILE A 173 -4.99 -8.10 -11.22
CA ILE A 173 -5.78 -7.77 -12.41
C ILE A 173 -6.96 -6.84 -12.08
N TYR A 174 -7.40 -6.09 -13.08
CA TYR A 174 -8.56 -5.22 -12.93
C TYR A 174 -9.84 -6.02 -12.68
N MET A 175 -10.53 -5.66 -11.60
CA MET A 175 -11.81 -6.27 -11.21
C MET A 175 -12.84 -5.18 -10.95
N LYS A 176 -14.09 -5.46 -11.32
CA LYS A 176 -15.26 -4.66 -10.92
C LYS A 176 -15.95 -5.33 -9.73
N GLN A 177 -16.72 -4.55 -8.99
CA GLN A 177 -17.60 -5.10 -7.96
C GLN A 177 -18.55 -6.13 -8.58
N HIS A 178 -18.74 -7.23 -7.87
CA HIS A 178 -19.60 -8.35 -8.24
C HIS A 178 -20.68 -8.55 -7.17
N ALA A 179 -21.78 -9.24 -7.50
CA ALA A 179 -22.88 -9.48 -6.56
C ALA A 179 -22.46 -10.18 -5.27
N VAL A 180 -21.37 -10.96 -5.30
CA VAL A 180 -20.79 -11.65 -4.14
C VAL A 180 -20.09 -10.70 -3.16
N HIS A 181 -19.79 -9.48 -3.59
CA HIS A 181 -19.15 -8.45 -2.78
C HIS A 181 -20.14 -7.56 -2.02
N ALA A 182 -21.45 -7.74 -2.27
CA ALA A 182 -22.48 -6.83 -1.81
C ALA A 182 -22.76 -6.88 -0.30
N SER A 183 -22.41 -8.00 0.37
CA SER A 183 -22.49 -8.11 1.82
C SER A 183 -21.50 -9.13 2.36
N LEU A 184 -21.17 -9.03 3.65
CA LEU A 184 -20.26 -9.94 4.34
C LEU A 184 -20.70 -11.41 4.21
N ALA A 185 -21.99 -11.71 4.40
CA ALA A 185 -22.53 -13.06 4.27
C ALA A 185 -22.33 -13.64 2.86
N LYS A 186 -22.57 -12.84 1.81
CA LYS A 186 -22.35 -13.27 0.42
C LYS A 186 -20.86 -13.47 0.13
N PHE A 187 -20.01 -12.60 0.66
CA PHE A 187 -18.57 -12.67 0.50
C PHE A 187 -18.00 -13.94 1.14
N GLU A 188 -18.40 -14.26 2.37
CA GLU A 188 -17.97 -15.48 3.07
C GLU A 188 -18.44 -16.76 2.36
N ARG A 189 -19.69 -16.77 1.85
CA ARG A 189 -20.19 -17.87 1.02
C ARG A 189 -19.33 -18.04 -0.24
N ALA A 190 -19.06 -16.96 -0.95
CA ALA A 190 -18.24 -16.97 -2.16
C ALA A 190 -16.79 -17.42 -1.89
N MET A 191 -16.23 -17.11 -0.72
CA MET A 191 -14.94 -17.65 -0.29
C MET A 191 -14.98 -19.17 -0.10
N LYS A 192 -16.07 -19.71 0.47
CA LYS A 192 -16.25 -21.15 0.69
C LYS A 192 -16.44 -21.91 -0.64
N GLU A 193 -17.06 -21.26 -1.61
CA GLU A 193 -17.33 -21.78 -2.96
C GLU A 193 -16.19 -21.52 -3.97
N ASN A 194 -15.05 -20.95 -3.55
CA ASN A 194 -13.91 -20.61 -4.42
C ASN A 194 -14.25 -19.65 -5.58
N HIS A 195 -15.22 -18.77 -5.40
CA HIS A 195 -15.69 -17.88 -6.46
C HIS A 195 -14.54 -17.02 -7.06
N ALA A 196 -14.47 -16.91 -8.39
CA ALA A 196 -13.40 -16.21 -9.11
C ALA A 196 -13.37 -14.70 -8.87
N ALA A 197 -14.46 -14.10 -8.39
CA ALA A 197 -14.49 -12.69 -7.99
C ALA A 197 -13.80 -12.40 -6.64
N ILE A 198 -13.28 -13.40 -5.91
CA ILE A 198 -12.58 -13.20 -4.64
C ILE A 198 -11.06 -13.25 -4.87
N ALA A 199 -10.40 -12.10 -4.83
CA ALA A 199 -8.95 -12.01 -5.02
C ALA A 199 -8.15 -12.29 -3.74
N PRO A 200 -6.89 -12.74 -3.82
CA PRO A 200 -6.02 -12.95 -2.66
C PRO A 200 -5.95 -11.75 -1.71
N SER A 201 -5.82 -10.52 -2.21
CA SER A 201 -5.80 -9.30 -1.39
C SER A 201 -7.03 -9.16 -0.48
N MET A 202 -8.20 -9.62 -0.94
CA MET A 202 -9.44 -9.60 -0.16
C MET A 202 -9.40 -10.60 0.99
N LEU A 203 -8.67 -11.73 0.84
CA LEU A 203 -8.47 -12.71 1.92
C LEU A 203 -7.63 -12.11 3.05
N TYR A 204 -6.59 -11.35 2.70
CA TYR A 204 -5.76 -10.65 3.67
C TYR A 204 -6.53 -9.55 4.41
N ALA A 205 -7.30 -8.74 3.68
CA ALA A 205 -8.15 -7.73 4.29
C ALA A 205 -9.20 -8.36 5.23
N TYR A 206 -9.89 -9.41 4.78
CA TYR A 206 -10.84 -10.15 5.62
C TYR A 206 -10.17 -10.71 6.89
N ALA A 207 -9.02 -11.38 6.75
CA ALA A 207 -8.29 -11.97 7.86
C ALA A 207 -7.79 -10.90 8.85
N ALA A 208 -7.31 -9.76 8.36
CA ALA A 208 -6.89 -8.64 9.20
C ALA A 208 -8.06 -8.08 10.01
N LEU A 209 -9.18 -7.75 9.34
CA LEU A 209 -10.37 -7.20 9.99
C LEU A 209 -10.98 -8.17 11.02
N GLN A 210 -11.08 -9.47 10.68
CA GLN A 210 -11.53 -10.49 11.62
C GLN A 210 -10.60 -10.65 12.84
N SER A 211 -9.32 -10.29 12.69
CA SER A 211 -8.31 -10.35 13.76
C SER A 211 -8.18 -9.03 14.53
N GLY A 212 -9.04 -8.04 14.27
CA GLY A 212 -8.94 -6.72 14.90
C GLY A 212 -7.75 -5.89 14.42
N VAL A 213 -7.13 -6.27 13.30
CA VAL A 213 -5.92 -5.64 12.75
C VAL A 213 -6.32 -4.62 11.67
N PRO A 214 -6.00 -3.33 11.84
CA PRO A 214 -6.21 -2.33 10.79
C PRO A 214 -5.51 -2.72 9.49
N PHE A 215 -6.16 -2.46 8.35
CA PHE A 215 -5.65 -2.83 7.03
C PHE A 215 -5.52 -1.60 6.12
N ALA A 216 -4.35 -1.44 5.50
CA ALA A 216 -4.08 -0.44 4.49
C ALA A 216 -3.74 -1.11 3.15
N ASN A 217 -4.45 -0.76 2.08
CA ASN A 217 -4.15 -1.27 0.74
C ASN A 217 -3.14 -0.39 0.00
N GLY A 218 -1.91 -0.86 -0.15
CA GLY A 218 -0.85 -0.14 -0.88
C GLY A 218 -0.90 -0.28 -2.40
N ALA A 219 -1.75 -1.16 -2.94
CA ALA A 219 -1.93 -1.40 -4.38
C ALA A 219 -3.31 -0.87 -4.85
N PRO A 220 -3.53 -0.63 -6.16
CA PRO A 220 -4.80 -0.12 -6.67
C PRO A 220 -5.92 -1.18 -6.77
N ASN A 221 -5.70 -2.38 -6.25
CA ASN A 221 -6.63 -3.51 -6.26
C ASN A 221 -8.00 -3.13 -5.66
N LEU A 222 -9.07 -3.80 -6.13
CA LEU A 222 -10.46 -3.53 -5.73
C LEU A 222 -10.71 -3.68 -4.21
N THR A 223 -9.90 -4.49 -3.53
CA THR A 223 -9.96 -4.89 -2.10
C THR A 223 -10.82 -4.03 -1.17
N VAL A 224 -10.43 -2.78 -0.92
CA VAL A 224 -11.06 -1.93 0.12
C VAL A 224 -12.30 -1.19 -0.38
N ASP A 225 -12.56 -1.25 -1.68
CA ASP A 225 -13.68 -0.59 -2.34
C ASP A 225 -14.92 -1.48 -2.40
N ILE A 226 -14.93 -2.66 -1.77
CA ILE A 226 -16.08 -3.56 -1.78
C ILE A 226 -16.98 -3.40 -0.53
N PRO A 227 -18.33 -3.40 -0.68
CA PRO A 227 -19.25 -3.25 0.44
C PRO A 227 -19.03 -4.25 1.57
N ALA A 228 -18.78 -5.52 1.25
CA ALA A 228 -18.60 -6.58 2.26
C ALA A 228 -17.45 -6.32 3.25
N LEU A 229 -16.32 -5.76 2.79
CA LEU A 229 -15.17 -5.48 3.67
C LEU A 229 -15.34 -4.16 4.42
N GLN A 230 -16.08 -3.20 3.86
CA GLN A 230 -16.48 -1.98 4.56
C GLN A 230 -17.48 -2.31 5.68
N GLU A 231 -18.47 -3.16 5.41
CA GLU A 231 -19.41 -3.72 6.39
C GLU A 231 -18.65 -4.40 7.53
N LEU A 232 -17.75 -5.33 7.22
CA LEU A 232 -16.93 -6.02 8.24
C LEU A 232 -16.08 -5.05 9.07
N ALA A 233 -15.45 -4.05 8.43
CA ALA A 233 -14.65 -3.04 9.12
C ALA A 233 -15.50 -2.22 10.10
N HIS A 234 -16.73 -1.87 9.71
CA HIS A 234 -17.70 -1.20 10.58
C HIS A 234 -18.17 -2.09 11.73
N GLU A 235 -18.54 -3.34 11.47
CA GLU A 235 -18.97 -4.30 12.49
C GLU A 235 -17.88 -4.54 13.54
N LYS A 236 -16.62 -4.67 13.11
CA LYS A 236 -15.48 -4.91 14.00
C LYS A 236 -14.91 -3.64 14.61
N ASN A 237 -15.35 -2.48 14.16
CA ASN A 237 -14.78 -1.17 14.51
C ASN A 237 -13.26 -1.12 14.27
N VAL A 238 -12.82 -1.63 13.12
CA VAL A 238 -11.41 -1.71 12.72
C VAL A 238 -11.14 -0.80 11.52
N PRO A 239 -10.12 0.06 11.55
CA PRO A 239 -9.79 0.93 10.42
C PRO A 239 -9.43 0.15 9.16
N LEU A 240 -10.03 0.57 8.04
CA LEU A 240 -9.73 0.11 6.69
C LEU A 240 -9.39 1.34 5.84
N CYS A 241 -8.26 1.33 5.14
CA CYS A 241 -7.88 2.43 4.27
C CYS A 241 -7.14 1.98 3.01
N GLY A 242 -7.00 2.92 2.08
CA GLY A 242 -6.45 2.69 0.75
C GLY A 242 -7.15 3.57 -0.28
N LYS A 243 -6.76 3.49 -1.54
CA LYS A 243 -5.81 2.53 -2.12
C LYS A 243 -4.69 3.22 -2.89
N ASP A 244 -3.65 2.44 -3.22
CA ASP A 244 -2.50 2.83 -4.04
C ASP A 244 -1.58 3.89 -3.40
N PHE A 245 -0.30 3.55 -3.23
CA PHE A 245 0.67 4.51 -2.69
C PHE A 245 0.89 5.69 -3.64
N LYS A 246 0.63 6.91 -3.15
CA LYS A 246 0.90 8.16 -3.88
C LYS A 246 2.32 8.66 -3.61
N THR A 247 3.30 8.20 -4.38
CA THR A 247 4.74 8.38 -4.08
C THR A 247 5.46 9.42 -4.95
N GLY A 248 5.28 9.40 -6.28
CA GLY A 248 6.09 10.19 -7.22
C GLY A 248 5.25 10.98 -8.22
N GLN A 249 5.07 10.46 -9.43
CA GLN A 249 4.37 11.17 -10.51
C GLN A 249 2.96 11.63 -10.11
N THR A 250 2.16 10.75 -9.51
CA THR A 250 0.82 11.12 -9.04
C THR A 250 0.86 12.14 -7.90
N LEU A 251 1.90 12.12 -7.05
CA LEU A 251 2.09 13.16 -6.02
C LEU A 251 2.27 14.52 -6.69
N MET A 252 3.19 14.63 -7.66
CA MET A 252 3.42 15.86 -8.43
C MET A 252 2.16 16.36 -9.13
N LYS A 253 1.38 15.45 -9.75
CA LYS A 253 0.08 15.79 -10.34
C LYS A 253 -0.87 16.42 -9.32
N THR A 254 -0.94 15.87 -8.10
CA THR A 254 -1.77 16.44 -7.02
C THR A 254 -1.23 17.70 -6.38
N ILE A 255 0.01 18.09 -6.66
CA ILE A 255 0.60 19.38 -6.24
C ILE A 255 0.32 20.44 -7.31
N LEU A 256 0.51 20.08 -8.59
CA LEU A 256 0.39 21.00 -9.73
C LEU A 256 -1.06 21.31 -10.11
N ALA A 257 -1.92 20.29 -10.22
CA ALA A 257 -3.30 20.46 -10.69
C ALA A 257 -4.13 21.45 -9.83
N PRO A 258 -4.03 21.43 -8.48
CA PRO A 258 -4.69 22.44 -7.66
C PRO A 258 -4.16 23.85 -7.93
N GLY A 259 -2.88 24.01 -8.27
CA GLY A 259 -2.27 25.29 -8.62
C GLY A 259 -2.85 25.87 -9.92
N PHE A 260 -2.99 25.04 -10.96
CA PHE A 260 -3.63 25.46 -12.21
C PHE A 260 -5.07 25.87 -11.97
N LYS A 261 -5.82 25.06 -11.22
CA LYS A 261 -7.20 25.39 -10.84
C LYS A 261 -7.30 26.65 -10.01
N ALA A 262 -6.43 26.87 -9.03
CA ALA A 262 -6.45 28.07 -8.19
C ALA A 262 -6.23 29.35 -8.99
N ARG A 263 -5.63 29.25 -10.19
CA ARG A 263 -5.43 30.36 -11.13
C ARG A 263 -6.40 30.31 -12.32
N MET A 264 -7.32 29.36 -12.36
CA MET A 264 -8.26 29.11 -13.46
C MET A 264 -7.56 28.99 -14.82
N LEU A 265 -6.39 28.37 -14.84
CA LEU A 265 -5.68 28.02 -16.07
C LEU A 265 -6.34 26.78 -16.67
N GLY A 266 -6.89 26.92 -17.88
CA GLY A 266 -7.46 25.81 -18.64
C GLY A 266 -6.43 24.74 -18.98
N LEU A 267 -6.89 23.54 -19.29
CA LEU A 267 -6.02 22.46 -19.73
C LEU A 267 -6.60 21.81 -20.98
N ASN A 268 -5.78 21.66 -22.01
CA ASN A 268 -6.12 20.91 -23.22
C ASN A 268 -5.70 19.44 -23.09
N GLY A 269 -4.58 19.17 -22.41
CA GLY A 269 -3.99 17.84 -22.35
C GLY A 269 -3.09 17.61 -21.15
N TRP A 270 -3.05 16.36 -20.69
CA TRP A 270 -2.07 15.88 -19.73
C TRP A 270 -1.60 14.48 -20.14
N PHE A 271 -0.41 14.39 -20.70
CA PHE A 271 0.20 13.12 -21.07
C PHE A 271 1.20 12.69 -19.98
N SER A 272 1.03 11.50 -19.41
CA SER A 272 1.94 10.93 -18.41
C SER A 272 2.53 9.62 -18.92
N THR A 273 3.84 9.52 -19.08
CA THR A 273 4.53 8.25 -19.39
C THR A 273 5.52 7.89 -18.30
N ASN A 274 5.80 6.59 -18.14
CA ASN A 274 6.68 6.06 -17.11
C ASN A 274 7.49 4.88 -17.63
N ILE A 275 8.71 4.74 -17.15
CA ILE A 275 9.55 3.55 -17.35
C ILE A 275 10.07 3.05 -15.99
N LEU A 276 10.03 1.73 -15.79
CA LEU A 276 10.58 1.05 -14.60
C LEU A 276 10.94 -0.40 -14.93
N GLY A 277 11.95 -0.95 -14.26
CA GLY A 277 12.53 -2.27 -14.58
C GLY A 277 12.47 -3.29 -13.46
N ASN A 278 11.88 -2.94 -12.32
CA ASN A 278 11.69 -3.85 -11.19
C ASN A 278 10.49 -4.80 -11.42
N ARG A 279 10.22 -5.66 -10.44
CA ARG A 279 9.11 -6.61 -10.46
C ARG A 279 7.72 -5.94 -10.56
N ASP A 280 7.58 -4.72 -10.06
CA ASP A 280 6.34 -3.95 -10.26
C ASP A 280 6.14 -3.63 -11.74
N GLY A 281 7.19 -3.19 -12.44
CA GLY A 281 7.17 -3.00 -13.89
C GLY A 281 6.83 -4.26 -14.67
N GLU A 282 7.43 -5.39 -14.31
CA GLU A 282 7.18 -6.69 -14.97
C GLU A 282 5.72 -7.14 -14.81
N VAL A 283 5.12 -6.96 -13.63
CA VAL A 283 3.70 -7.25 -13.40
C VAL A 283 2.80 -6.29 -14.16
N LEU A 284 3.15 -5.01 -14.22
CA LEU A 284 2.38 -3.98 -14.93
C LEU A 284 2.54 -4.04 -16.46
N ASP A 285 3.43 -4.88 -16.98
CA ASP A 285 3.49 -5.20 -18.41
C ASP A 285 2.31 -6.09 -18.87
N ASP A 286 1.61 -6.74 -17.91
CA ASP A 286 0.33 -7.38 -18.20
C ASP A 286 -0.80 -6.34 -18.37
N PRO A 287 -1.54 -6.35 -19.49
CA PRO A 287 -2.59 -5.36 -19.77
C PRO A 287 -3.71 -5.29 -18.73
N GLU A 288 -4.06 -6.40 -18.07
CA GLU A 288 -5.14 -6.40 -17.07
C GLU A 288 -4.69 -5.84 -15.73
N SER A 289 -3.45 -6.13 -15.31
CA SER A 289 -2.82 -5.47 -14.15
C SER A 289 -2.57 -3.98 -14.41
N PHE A 290 -2.14 -3.62 -15.64
CA PHE A 290 -1.96 -2.22 -16.04
C PHE A 290 -3.27 -1.42 -15.93
N LYS A 291 -4.39 -1.98 -16.39
CA LYS A 291 -5.70 -1.34 -16.34
C LYS A 291 -6.10 -0.89 -14.93
N THR A 292 -5.78 -1.68 -13.90
CA THR A 292 -6.01 -1.30 -12.49
C THR A 292 -5.30 0.00 -12.12
N LYS A 293 -4.05 0.17 -12.60
CA LYS A 293 -3.23 1.36 -12.34
C LYS A 293 -3.61 2.55 -13.23
N GLU A 294 -4.06 2.29 -14.45
CA GLU A 294 -4.55 3.31 -15.36
C GLU A 294 -5.78 4.03 -14.78
N GLU A 295 -6.79 3.27 -14.35
CA GLU A 295 -8.02 3.81 -13.74
C GLU A 295 -7.73 4.64 -12.48
N SER A 296 -6.84 4.18 -11.59
CA SER A 296 -6.49 4.94 -10.36
C SER A 296 -5.79 6.27 -10.67
N LYS A 297 -4.99 6.32 -11.74
CA LYS A 297 -4.23 7.52 -12.13
C LYS A 297 -5.06 8.51 -12.95
N LEU A 298 -6.06 8.05 -13.67
CA LEU A 298 -6.96 8.91 -14.45
C LEU A 298 -7.92 9.70 -13.54
N GLY A 299 -8.48 9.07 -12.51
CA GLY A 299 -9.51 9.69 -11.67
C GLY A 299 -9.08 10.91 -10.85
N VAL A 300 -7.78 11.13 -10.65
CA VAL A 300 -7.28 12.21 -9.77
C VAL A 300 -7.51 13.61 -10.35
N LEU A 301 -7.43 13.79 -11.66
CA LEU A 301 -7.65 15.09 -12.30
C LEU A 301 -9.13 15.45 -12.31
N GLU A 302 -10.01 14.48 -12.56
CA GLU A 302 -11.46 14.65 -12.52
C GLU A 302 -11.91 15.25 -11.18
N TYR A 303 -11.41 14.68 -10.07
CA TYR A 303 -11.73 15.15 -8.72
C TYR A 303 -11.20 16.56 -8.45
N ILE A 304 -9.95 16.85 -8.82
CA ILE A 304 -9.31 18.14 -8.52
C ILE A 304 -9.90 19.25 -9.38
N LEU A 305 -9.99 19.02 -10.70
CA LEU A 305 -10.35 20.04 -11.69
C LEU A 305 -11.85 20.28 -11.73
N GLN A 306 -12.68 19.28 -11.43
CA GLN A 306 -14.14 19.36 -11.41
C GLN A 306 -14.72 19.87 -12.75
N PRO A 307 -14.53 19.14 -13.86
CA PRO A 307 -14.94 19.59 -15.18
C PRO A 307 -16.46 19.82 -15.31
N HIS A 308 -17.28 19.14 -14.50
CA HIS A 308 -18.71 19.41 -14.41
C HIS A 308 -19.04 20.82 -13.89
N LEU A 309 -18.18 21.44 -13.07
CA LEU A 309 -18.33 22.83 -12.61
C LEU A 309 -17.63 23.84 -13.52
N TYR A 310 -16.55 23.42 -14.19
CA TYR A 310 -15.73 24.26 -15.06
C TYR A 310 -15.60 23.66 -16.48
N PRO A 311 -16.71 23.46 -17.20
CA PRO A 311 -16.70 22.73 -18.46
C PRO A 311 -15.89 23.44 -19.56
N GLN A 312 -15.80 24.77 -19.51
CA GLN A 312 -15.02 25.56 -20.48
C GLN A 312 -13.51 25.35 -20.33
N LEU A 313 -13.03 25.09 -19.10
CA LEU A 313 -11.61 24.94 -18.81
C LEU A 313 -11.15 23.49 -18.85
N TYR A 314 -12.01 22.56 -18.43
CA TYR A 314 -11.62 21.18 -18.14
C TYR A 314 -12.53 20.13 -18.80
N GLY A 315 -13.64 20.52 -19.43
CA GLY A 315 -14.63 19.58 -19.98
C GLY A 315 -14.13 18.75 -21.18
N LYS A 316 -12.98 19.10 -21.76
CA LYS A 316 -12.42 18.44 -22.95
C LYS A 316 -10.93 18.07 -22.78
N ILE A 317 -10.45 17.89 -21.55
CA ILE A 317 -9.05 17.51 -21.31
C ILE A 317 -8.76 16.14 -21.91
N HIS A 318 -7.69 16.05 -22.71
CA HIS A 318 -7.14 14.77 -23.12
C HIS A 318 -6.12 14.25 -22.08
N HIS A 319 -6.52 13.31 -21.23
CA HIS A 319 -5.63 12.70 -20.23
C HIS A 319 -5.23 11.28 -20.64
N LYS A 320 -3.93 11.05 -20.82
CA LYS A 320 -3.38 9.74 -21.21
C LYS A 320 -2.25 9.32 -20.27
N VAL A 321 -2.27 8.05 -19.84
CA VAL A 321 -1.26 7.46 -18.97
C VAL A 321 -0.63 6.24 -19.63
N ARG A 322 0.70 6.12 -19.56
CA ARG A 322 1.46 4.94 -20.00
C ARG A 322 2.48 4.54 -18.95
N ILE A 323 2.69 3.24 -18.81
CA ILE A 323 3.74 2.63 -17.99
C ILE A 323 4.38 1.56 -18.88
N ASN A 324 5.70 1.59 -19.02
CA ASN A 324 6.42 0.65 -19.87
C ASN A 324 7.46 -0.08 -19.02
N TYR A 325 7.52 -1.39 -19.17
CA TYR A 325 8.56 -2.19 -18.54
C TYR A 325 9.89 -1.98 -19.28
N TYR A 326 10.91 -1.52 -18.55
CA TYR A 326 12.24 -1.27 -19.07
C TYR A 326 13.29 -1.81 -18.08
N PRO A 327 13.69 -3.09 -18.20
CA PRO A 327 14.52 -3.79 -17.22
C PRO A 327 15.77 -3.05 -16.75
N PRO A 328 16.55 -2.36 -17.62
CA PRO A 328 17.77 -1.67 -17.21
C PRO A 328 17.55 -0.59 -16.14
N ARG A 329 16.32 -0.09 -15.97
CA ARG A 329 16.01 0.95 -14.99
C ARG A 329 15.92 0.43 -13.55
N GLY A 330 15.74 -0.87 -13.35
CA GLY A 330 15.52 -1.45 -12.02
C GLY A 330 14.40 -0.73 -11.25
N ASP A 331 14.63 -0.42 -9.98
CA ASP A 331 13.67 0.29 -9.12
C ASP A 331 13.61 1.82 -9.37
N ASN A 332 14.54 2.38 -10.15
CA ASN A 332 14.67 3.83 -10.37
C ASN A 332 13.64 4.35 -11.38
N LYS A 333 12.35 4.19 -11.08
CA LYS A 333 11.26 4.59 -11.96
C LYS A 333 11.42 6.05 -12.42
N GLU A 334 11.34 6.24 -13.73
CA GLU A 334 11.31 7.56 -14.35
C GLU A 334 9.89 7.89 -14.83
N GLY A 335 9.50 9.16 -14.74
CA GLY A 335 8.17 9.62 -15.13
C GLY A 335 8.27 10.96 -15.84
N TRP A 336 7.56 11.09 -16.96
CA TRP A 336 7.51 12.30 -17.77
C TRP A 336 6.06 12.73 -17.91
N ASP A 337 5.83 14.02 -17.74
CA ASP A 337 4.52 14.64 -17.91
C ASP A 337 4.64 15.80 -18.91
N ASN A 338 3.81 15.79 -19.95
CA ASN A 338 3.55 16.96 -20.79
C ASN A 338 2.17 17.53 -20.41
N ILE A 339 2.12 18.81 -20.10
CA ILE A 339 0.91 19.50 -19.64
C ILE A 339 0.64 20.65 -20.60
N ASP A 340 -0.45 20.53 -21.36
CA ASP A 340 -0.87 21.52 -22.34
C ASP A 340 -1.89 22.44 -21.70
N ILE A 341 -1.45 23.64 -21.31
CA ILE A 341 -2.26 24.70 -20.67
C ILE A 341 -2.90 25.57 -21.75
#